data_AF-A0A6A8G891-F1
#
_entry.id   AF-A0A6A8G891-F1
#
_cell.length_a   1.000
_cell.length_b   1.000
_cell.length_c   1.000
_cell.angle_alpha   90.00
_cell.angle_beta   90.00
_cell.angle_gamma   90.00
#
_symmetry.space_group_name_H-M   'P 1'
#
loop_
_entity.id
_entity.type
_entity.pdbx_description
1 polymer ?
#
loop_
_entity_poly.entity_id
_entity_poly.type
_entity_poly.pdbx_seq_one_letter_code
_entity_poly.pdbx_strand_id
1 'polypeptide(L)' 'MSLQSSLALVGVGILLYFFPSFLTFGLRVGPFTHGGQSIDTRGVAFRFVGVILVVVGVAKLLGL' A
#
# COMPACT_ATOMS: atom_id res chain seq x y z
N MET A 1 1.63 -13.24 16.72
CA MET A 1 1.23 -11.90 16.22
C MET A 1 -0.16 -11.60 16.74
N SER A 2 -0.47 -10.35 17.12
CA SER A 2 -1.78 -10.00 17.70
C SER A 2 -2.83 -9.81 16.60
N LEU A 3 -4.11 -10.10 16.89
CA LEU A 3 -5.25 -9.87 15.96
C LEU A 3 -5.25 -8.44 15.40
N GLN A 4 -4.90 -7.47 16.24
CA GLN A 4 -4.76 -6.06 15.89
C GLN A 4 -3.73 -5.84 14.78
N SER A 5 -2.58 -6.53 14.82
CA SER A 5 -1.55 -6.41 13.78
C SER A 5 -2.00 -6.99 12.43
N SER A 6 -2.79 -8.06 12.43
CA SER A 6 -3.34 -8.64 11.20
C SER A 6 -4.42 -7.75 10.58
N LEU A 7 -5.30 -7.16 11.40
CA LEU A 7 -6.30 -6.19 10.94
C LEU A 7 -5.65 -4.91 10.40
N ALA A 8 -4.60 -4.41 11.05
CA ALA A 8 -3.84 -3.26 10.57
C ALA A 8 -3.18 -3.54 9.20
N LEU A 9 -2.62 -4.74 9.01
CA LEU A 9 -2.05 -5.17 7.72
C LEU A 9 -3.09 -5.16 6.60
N VAL A 10 -4.27 -5.73 6.84
CA VAL A 10 -5.37 -5.72 5.86
C VAL A 10 -5.82 -4.29 5.58
N GLY A 11 -6.02 -3.47 6.61
CA GLY A 11 -6.44 -2.08 6.47
C GLY A 11 -5.46 -1.23 5.67
N VAL A 12 -4.16 -1.33 5.97
CA VAL A 12 -3.11 -0.65 5.22
C VAL A 12 -3.06 -1.15 3.78
N GLY A 13 -3.18 -2.46 3.55
CA GLY A 13 -3.22 -3.02 2.21
C GLY A 13 -4.37 -2.49 1.35
N ILE A 14 -5.58 -2.41 1.92
CA ILE A 14 -6.76 -1.81 1.28
C ILE A 14 -6.49 -0.33 0.97
N LEU A 15 -5.92 0.42 1.91
CA LEU A 15 -5.62 1.84 1.73
C LEU A 15 -4.64 2.07 0.57
N LEU A 16 -3.55 1.28 0.50
CA LEU A 16 -2.56 1.36 -0.59
C LEU A 16 -3.16 1.00 -1.95
N TYR A 17 -4.12 0.07 -1.97
CA TYR A 17 -4.80 -0.36 -3.20
C TYR A 17 -5.76 0.71 -3.74
N PHE A 18 -6.59 1.31 -2.87
CA PHE A 18 -7.62 2.27 -3.28
C PHE A 18 -7.11 3.71 -3.39
N PHE A 19 -6.12 4.11 -2.58
CA PHE A 19 -5.63 5.49 -2.53
C PHE A 19 -4.15 5.64 -2.92
N PRO A 20 -3.67 5.01 -4.01
CA PRO A 20 -2.28 5.17 -4.42
C PRO A 20 -1.98 6.64 -4.76
N SER A 21 -2.91 7.32 -5.43
CA SER A 21 -2.79 8.72 -5.89
C SER A 21 -2.59 9.72 -4.75
N PHE A 22 -3.19 9.47 -3.58
CA PHE A 22 -3.06 10.34 -2.41
C PHE A 22 -1.67 10.25 -1.79
N LEU A 23 -1.08 9.04 -1.83
CA LEU A 23 0.28 8.77 -1.37
C LEU A 23 1.32 9.28 -2.37
N THR A 24 1.06 9.17 -3.67
CA THR A 24 1.88 9.83 -4.70
C THR A 24 1.81 11.35 -4.58
N PHE A 25 0.66 11.93 -4.19
CA PHE A 25 0.53 13.37 -3.94
C PHE A 25 1.36 13.80 -2.72
N GLY A 26 1.32 13.05 -1.62
CA GLY A 26 2.20 13.30 -0.46
C GLY A 26 3.69 13.22 -0.79
N LEU A 27 4.09 12.27 -1.66
CA LEU A 27 5.47 12.17 -2.17
C LEU A 27 5.85 13.29 -3.14
N ARG A 28 4.87 13.91 -3.83
CA ARG A 28 5.08 15.06 -4.73
C ARG A 28 5.29 16.37 -3.96
N VAL A 29 4.79 16.44 -2.71
CA VAL A 29 5.02 17.56 -1.77
C VAL A 29 6.27 17.33 -0.90
N GLY A 30 6.79 16.09 -0.86
CA GLY A 30 8.08 15.75 -0.26
C GLY A 30 9.29 16.13 -1.14
N PRO A 31 10.50 16.24 -0.57
CA PRO A 31 11.70 16.82 -1.19
C PRO A 31 12.37 15.94 -2.26
N PHE A 32 11.63 15.07 -2.96
CA PHE A 32 12.18 14.14 -3.93
C PHE A 32 11.88 14.57 -5.37
N THR A 33 12.85 15.31 -5.90
CA THR A 33 13.36 15.32 -7.29
C THR A 33 12.38 14.99 -8.42
N HIS A 34 12.20 15.98 -9.30
CA HIS A 34 11.64 15.88 -10.64
C HIS A 34 12.51 14.99 -11.56
N GLY A 35 12.55 13.69 -11.29
CA GLY A 35 13.22 12.67 -12.10
C GLY A 35 12.19 11.66 -12.59
N GLY A 36 11.93 11.69 -13.89
CA GLY A 36 10.79 11.04 -14.54
C GLY A 36 10.75 9.51 -14.41
N GLN A 37 9.74 9.03 -13.71
CA GLN A 37 8.99 7.86 -14.14
C GLN A 37 7.51 8.15 -13.97
N SER A 38 6.73 7.76 -14.98
CA SER A 38 5.30 8.02 -15.11
C SER A 38 4.58 7.81 -13.76
N ILE A 39 3.72 8.76 -13.42
CA ILE A 39 2.84 8.73 -12.25
C ILE A 39 2.03 7.41 -12.23
N ASP A 40 1.80 6.80 -13.40
CA ASP A 40 1.12 5.51 -13.55
C ASP A 40 1.93 4.34 -12.97
N THR A 41 3.25 4.28 -13.19
CA THR A 41 4.09 3.19 -12.66
C THR A 41 4.12 3.20 -11.13
N ARG A 42 4.14 4.39 -10.51
CA ARG A 42 4.10 4.52 -9.04
C ARG A 42 2.76 4.06 -8.48
N GLY A 43 1.65 4.39 -9.13
CA GLY A 43 0.32 3.95 -8.71
C GLY A 43 0.17 2.42 -8.77
N VAL A 44 0.74 1.78 -9.78
CA VAL A 44 0.75 0.31 -9.92
C VAL A 44 1.59 -0.34 -8.81
N ALA A 45 2.75 0.22 -8.46
CA ALA A 45 3.59 -0.32 -7.37
C ALA A 45 2.86 -0.30 -6.01
N PHE A 46 2.16 0.79 -5.67
CA PHE A 46 1.38 0.87 -4.43
C PHE A 46 0.21 -0.13 -4.42
N ARG A 47 -0.47 -0.31 -5.55
CA ARG A 47 -1.54 -1.32 -5.67
C ARG A 47 -1.02 -2.73 -5.47
N PHE A 48 0.13 -3.06 -6.07
CA PHE A 48 0.76 -4.37 -5.91
C PHE A 48 1.15 -4.66 -4.46
N VAL A 49 1.79 -3.69 -3.79
CA VAL A 49 2.11 -3.79 -2.36
C VAL A 49 0.83 -3.92 -1.53
N GLY A 50 -0.21 -3.15 -1.85
CA GLY A 50 -1.50 -3.23 -1.19
C GLY A 50 -2.10 -4.63 -1.22
N VAL A 51 -2.12 -5.27 -2.40
CA VAL A 51 -2.60 -6.65 -2.56
C VAL A 51 -1.80 -7.63 -1.69
N ILE A 52 -0.47 -7.52 -1.67
CA ILE A 52 0.38 -8.40 -0.84
C ILE A 52 0.02 -8.25 0.64
N LEU A 53 -0.12 -7.01 1.13
CA LEU A 53 -0.45 -6.78 2.54
C LEU A 53 -1.84 -7.31 2.91
N VAL A 54 -2.82 -7.19 2.01
CA VAL A 54 -4.15 -7.80 2.19
C VAL A 54 -4.05 -9.31 2.24
N VAL A 55 -3.38 -9.94 1.28
CA VAL A 55 -3.25 -11.40 1.22
C VAL A 55 -2.54 -11.94 2.46
N VAL A 56 -1.44 -11.32 2.87
CA VAL A 56 -0.69 -11.72 4.09
C VAL A 56 -1.53 -11.48 5.34
N GLY A 57 -2.26 -10.37 5.43
CA GLY A 57 -3.13 -10.06 6.56
C GLY A 57 -4.29 -11.04 6.68
N VAL A 58 -4.94 -11.38 5.55
CA VAL A 58 -6.03 -12.36 5.49
C VAL A 58 -5.53 -13.76 5.81
N ALA A 59 -4.39 -14.21 5.24
CA ALA A 59 -3.79 -15.50 5.57
C ALA A 59 -3.55 -15.65 7.08
N LYS A 60 -3.02 -14.60 7.72
CA LYS A 60 -2.83 -14.57 9.17
C LYS A 60 -4.13 -14.59 9.97
N LEU A 61 -5.20 -13.95 9.48
CA LEU A 61 -6.52 -14.02 10.12
C LEU A 61 -7.15 -15.42 10.01
N LEU A 62 -6.81 -16.15 8.95
CA LEU A 62 -7.24 -17.53 8.73
C LEU A 62 -6.37 -18.57 9.46
N GLY A 63 -5.29 -18.15 10.12
CA GLY A 63 -4.38 -19.03 10.85
C GLY A 63 -3.41 -19.82 9.96
N LEU A 64 -3.14 -19.33 8.75
CA LEU A 64 -2.10 -19.81 7.83
C LEU A 64 -0.78 -19.08 8.11
#